data_AF-A0A072TM07-F1
#
_entry.id   AF-A0A072TM07-F1
#
_cell.length_a   1.000
_cell.length_b   1.000
_cell.length_c   1.000
_cell.angle_alpha   90.00
_cell.angle_beta   90.00
_cell.angle_gamma   90.00
#
_symmetry.space_group_name_H-M   'P 1'
#
loop_
_entity.id
_entity.type
_entity.pdbx_description
1 polymer ?
#
loop_
_entity_poly.entity_id
_entity_poly.type
_entity_poly.pdbx_seq_one_letter_code
_entity_poly.pdbx_strand_id
1 'polypeptide(L)'
;MAISPPGGVRSVEENNKAQKGNILCANDTRLELCPGEAALAVVYPEHYSDFLYWNTTCFITSLSVLLLLMSGIRLSHRFTMWLLSMGMSFTLTTLLVTYRIAILMVTPDPVYSINEKLLSTVLKIWIGLFSISGLLLTLRILIWTINDYYLNKGEGQSKGNNSTEDSTLLI
;
A
#
# COMPACT_ATOMS: atom_id res chain seq x y z
N MET A 1 -28.59 -26.43 -16.79
CA MET A 1 -28.86 -25.01 -16.53
C MET A 1 -27.83 -24.56 -15.49
N ALA A 2 -26.67 -24.10 -15.94
CA ALA A 2 -25.59 -23.69 -15.04
C ALA A 2 -25.91 -22.27 -14.55
N ILE A 3 -26.13 -22.15 -13.25
CA ILE A 3 -26.39 -20.90 -12.56
C ILE A 3 -25.04 -20.21 -12.46
N SER A 4 -24.80 -19.20 -13.30
CA SER A 4 -23.57 -18.42 -13.29
C SER A 4 -23.30 -17.92 -11.86
N PRO A 5 -22.11 -18.20 -11.27
CA PRO A 5 -21.82 -17.72 -9.94
C PRO A 5 -21.78 -16.18 -9.95
N PRO A 6 -22.32 -15.53 -8.91
CA PRO A 6 -22.20 -14.08 -8.73
C PRO A 6 -20.74 -13.75 -8.39
N GLY A 7 -19.88 -13.67 -9.41
CA GLY A 7 -18.44 -13.44 -9.23
C GLY A 7 -17.79 -12.64 -10.36
N GLY A 8 -18.55 -12.25 -11.39
CA GLY A 8 -18.01 -11.45 -12.50
C GLY A 8 -17.03 -12.19 -13.41
N VAL A 9 -17.02 -13.53 -13.39
CA VAL A 9 -16.25 -14.39 -14.31
C VAL A 9 -17.19 -15.02 -15.35
N ARG A 10 -16.74 -15.15 -16.60
CA ARG A 10 -17.50 -15.88 -17.64
C ARG A 10 -17.38 -17.38 -17.41
N SER A 11 -18.50 -18.08 -17.27
CA SER A 11 -18.55 -19.55 -17.29
C SER A 11 -18.30 -20.10 -18.68
N VAL A 12 -17.67 -21.28 -18.77
CA VAL A 12 -17.57 -22.06 -20.00
C VAL A 12 -18.98 -22.45 -20.44
N GLU A 13 -19.35 -22.13 -21.69
CA GLU A 13 -20.66 -22.49 -22.22
C GLU A 13 -20.59 -23.85 -22.93
N GLU A 14 -21.11 -24.90 -22.27
CA GLU A 14 -21.18 -26.26 -22.82
C GLU A 14 -22.40 -26.41 -23.75
N ASN A 15 -22.36 -25.77 -24.93
CA ASN A 15 -23.33 -26.05 -25.97
C ASN A 15 -22.89 -27.28 -26.76
N ASN A 16 -23.70 -28.34 -26.74
CA ASN A 16 -23.58 -29.55 -27.58
C ASN A 16 -23.87 -29.26 -29.07
N LYS A 17 -23.22 -28.25 -29.64
CA LYS A 17 -23.02 -28.11 -31.07
C LYS A 17 -21.52 -28.07 -31.27
N ALA A 18 -21.03 -28.82 -32.24
CA ALA A 18 -19.64 -28.83 -32.64
C ALA A 18 -19.17 -27.43 -33.07
N GLN A 19 -18.86 -26.56 -32.12
CA GLN A 19 -18.10 -25.34 -32.32
C GLN A 19 -16.65 -25.68 -31.99
N LYS A 20 -15.97 -26.20 -33.01
CA LYS A 20 -14.51 -26.27 -33.06
C LYS A 20 -13.98 -24.83 -33.08
N GLY A 21 -13.80 -24.25 -31.90
CA GLY A 21 -13.29 -22.89 -31.69
C GLY A 21 -14.06 -22.23 -30.55
N ASN A 22 -13.61 -22.38 -29.30
CA ASN A 22 -12.99 -21.25 -28.58
C ASN A 22 -12.35 -21.66 -27.23
N ILE A 23 -11.74 -22.86 -27.15
CA ILE A 23 -10.72 -23.14 -26.12
C ILE A 23 -9.41 -22.36 -26.38
N LEU A 24 -9.26 -21.85 -27.61
CA LEU A 24 -8.23 -20.89 -27.95
C LEU A 24 -8.90 -19.52 -28.09
N CYS A 25 -8.52 -18.57 -27.24
CA CYS A 25 -8.84 -17.16 -27.40
C CYS A 25 -8.46 -16.75 -28.84
N ALA A 26 -9.45 -16.51 -29.69
CA ALA A 26 -9.21 -16.10 -31.07
C ALA A 26 -8.59 -14.70 -31.04
N ASN A 27 -7.49 -14.54 -31.76
CA ASN A 27 -6.62 -13.37 -31.66
C ASN A 27 -7.19 -12.11 -32.37
N ASP A 28 -8.51 -11.99 -32.53
CA ASP A 28 -9.09 -10.91 -33.30
C ASP A 28 -10.55 -10.64 -32.94
N THR A 29 -10.75 -9.94 -31.83
CA THR A 29 -11.69 -8.82 -31.64
C THR A 29 -11.72 -8.48 -30.15
N ARG A 30 -11.64 -7.19 -29.81
CA ARG A 30 -11.41 -6.66 -28.45
C ARG A 30 -12.60 -6.85 -27.48
N LEU A 31 -13.45 -7.84 -27.71
CA LEU A 31 -14.76 -8.01 -27.06
C LEU A 31 -15.18 -9.48 -26.88
N GLU A 32 -14.26 -10.44 -26.87
CA GLU A 32 -14.57 -11.82 -26.43
C GLU A 32 -13.80 -12.14 -25.14
N LEU A 33 -14.54 -12.26 -24.03
CA LEU A 33 -14.02 -12.64 -22.74
C LEU A 33 -13.83 -14.16 -22.69
N CYS A 34 -12.58 -14.61 -22.59
CA CYS A 34 -12.30 -16.04 -22.46
C CYS A 34 -12.85 -16.58 -21.12
N PRO A 35 -13.24 -17.87 -21.06
CA PRO A 35 -13.76 -18.46 -19.83
C PRO A 35 -12.73 -18.38 -18.70
N GLY A 36 -13.16 -17.96 -17.51
CA GLY A 36 -12.28 -17.75 -16.34
C GLY A 36 -11.61 -16.37 -16.28
N GLU A 37 -11.74 -15.54 -17.31
CA GLU A 37 -11.26 -14.15 -17.29
C GLU A 37 -12.25 -13.25 -16.53
N ALA A 38 -11.72 -12.26 -15.78
CA ALA A 38 -12.56 -11.30 -15.07
C ALA A 38 -13.24 -10.36 -16.05
N ALA A 39 -14.58 -10.33 -16.07
CA ALA A 39 -15.34 -9.46 -16.96
C ALA A 39 -15.01 -7.97 -16.73
N LEU A 40 -14.64 -7.63 -15.51
CA LEU A 40 -14.25 -6.28 -15.13
C LEU A 40 -12.91 -5.85 -15.75
N ALA A 41 -11.99 -6.79 -15.99
CA ALA A 41 -10.70 -6.53 -16.65
C ALA A 41 -10.88 -6.18 -18.14
N VAL A 42 -11.92 -6.69 -18.79
CA VAL A 42 -12.22 -6.41 -20.20
C VAL A 42 -13.07 -5.15 -20.37
N VAL A 43 -14.00 -4.88 -19.45
CA VAL A 43 -14.87 -3.69 -19.53
C VAL A 43 -14.16 -2.42 -19.06
N TYR A 44 -13.32 -2.48 -18.02
CA TYR A 44 -12.58 -1.33 -17.47
C TYR A 44 -11.12 -1.71 -17.13
N PRO A 45 -10.26 -1.97 -18.13
CA PRO A 45 -8.90 -2.47 -17.90
C PRO A 45 -8.05 -1.57 -17.00
N GLU A 46 -8.07 -0.26 -17.24
CA GLU A 46 -7.27 0.73 -16.50
C GLU A 46 -7.69 0.84 -15.02
N HIS A 47 -9.00 0.92 -14.77
CA HIS A 47 -9.50 1.02 -13.40
C HIS A 47 -9.37 -0.31 -12.64
N TYR A 48 -9.38 -1.43 -13.37
CA TYR A 48 -9.22 -2.77 -12.80
C TYR A 48 -7.78 -3.02 -12.35
N SER A 49 -6.78 -2.62 -13.13
CA SER A 49 -5.38 -2.70 -12.70
C SER A 49 -5.12 -1.85 -11.45
N ASP A 50 -5.66 -0.63 -11.41
CA ASP A 50 -5.49 0.25 -10.25
C ASP A 50 -6.17 -0.34 -9.00
N PHE A 51 -7.40 -0.85 -9.13
CA PHE A 51 -8.11 -1.51 -8.04
C PHE A 51 -7.29 -2.65 -7.42
N LEU A 52 -6.73 -3.51 -8.28
CA LEU A 52 -5.98 -4.70 -7.86
C LEU A 52 -4.64 -4.30 -7.21
N TYR A 53 -4.00 -3.26 -7.72
CA TYR A 53 -2.77 -2.70 -7.15
C TYR A 53 -2.98 -2.17 -5.73
N TRP A 54 -4.00 -1.33 -5.53
CA TRP A 54 -4.31 -0.78 -4.21
C TRP A 54 -4.74 -1.88 -3.22
N ASN A 55 -5.52 -2.87 -3.66
CA ASN A 55 -5.91 -3.98 -2.81
C ASN A 55 -4.71 -4.82 -2.34
N THR A 56 -3.79 -5.15 -3.26
CA THR A 56 -2.55 -5.89 -2.93
C THR A 56 -1.68 -5.10 -1.96
N THR A 57 -1.61 -3.79 -2.14
CA THR A 57 -0.87 -2.88 -1.25
C THR A 57 -1.45 -2.90 0.17
N CYS A 58 -2.78 -2.93 0.32
CA CYS A 58 -3.46 -3.08 1.61
C CYS A 58 -3.04 -4.38 2.31
N PHE A 59 -3.01 -5.48 1.56
CA PHE A 59 -2.61 -6.79 2.06
C PHE A 59 -1.15 -6.80 2.54
N ILE A 60 -0.22 -6.28 1.73
CA ILE A 60 1.20 -6.18 2.09
C ILE A 60 1.40 -5.29 3.32
N THR A 61 0.68 -4.17 3.38
CA THR A 61 0.76 -3.25 4.53
C THR A 61 0.25 -3.92 5.81
N SER A 62 -0.89 -4.60 5.73
CA SER A 62 -1.45 -5.35 6.84
C SER A 62 -0.49 -6.45 7.32
N LEU A 63 0.13 -7.19 6.39
CA LEU A 63 1.15 -8.19 6.70
C LEU A 63 2.37 -7.56 7.38
N SER A 64 2.85 -6.41 6.89
CA SER A 64 3.97 -5.68 7.50
C SER A 64 3.65 -5.26 8.95
N VAL A 65 2.48 -4.65 9.16
CA VAL A 65 1.99 -4.26 10.50
C VAL A 65 1.84 -5.48 11.41
N LEU A 66 1.30 -6.58 10.89
CA LEU A 66 1.14 -7.83 11.63
C LEU A 66 2.49 -8.44 11.98
N LEU A 67 3.47 -8.47 11.07
CA LEU A 67 4.82 -8.96 11.34
C LEU A 67 5.52 -8.10 12.40
N LEU A 68 5.34 -6.78 12.35
CA LEU A 68 5.84 -5.85 13.36
C LEU A 68 5.23 -6.11 14.74
N LEU A 69 3.93 -6.40 14.78
CA LEU A 69 3.21 -6.74 16.01
C LEU A 69 3.56 -8.14 16.54
N MET A 70 3.60 -9.14 15.65
CA MET A 70 3.86 -10.56 15.91
C MET A 70 5.31 -10.81 16.33
N SER A 71 6.26 -10.00 15.84
CA SER A 71 7.67 -10.12 16.22
C SER A 71 7.92 -9.85 17.72
N GLY A 72 6.89 -9.45 18.48
CA GLY A 72 7.00 -9.22 19.92
C GLY A 72 8.02 -8.14 20.27
N ILE A 73 8.44 -7.35 19.28
CA ILE A 73 9.37 -6.24 19.43
C ILE A 73 8.71 -5.31 20.41
N ARG A 74 9.29 -5.23 21.60
CA ARG A 74 8.75 -4.43 22.69
C ARG A 74 8.49 -3.04 22.14
N LEU A 75 7.21 -2.63 22.11
CA LEU A 75 6.72 -1.29 21.71
C LEU A 75 7.24 -0.16 22.62
N SER A 76 8.38 -0.38 23.27
CA SER A 76 9.10 0.52 24.14
C SER A 76 9.74 1.66 23.37
N HIS A 77 10.02 1.50 22.07
CA HIS A 77 10.62 2.56 21.28
C HIS A 77 9.55 3.40 20.58
N ARG A 78 9.62 4.73 20.74
CA ARG A 78 8.69 5.69 20.13
C ARG A 78 8.60 5.54 18.60
N PHE A 79 9.67 5.05 17.96
CA PHE A 79 9.69 4.77 16.52
C PHE A 79 8.74 3.63 16.12
N THR A 80 8.70 2.53 16.86
CA THR A 80 7.86 1.38 16.50
C THR A 80 6.38 1.72 16.65
N MET A 81 6.01 2.43 17.72
CA MET A 81 4.65 2.96 17.89
C MET A 81 4.27 3.95 16.77
N TRP A 82 5.21 4.80 16.35
CA TRP A 82 5.00 5.72 15.24
C TRP A 82 4.84 4.97 13.89
N LEU A 83 5.68 3.97 13.63
CA LEU A 83 5.60 3.14 12.42
C LEU A 83 4.30 2.35 12.36
N LEU A 84 3.85 1.81 13.49
CA LEU A 84 2.57 1.12 13.62
C LEU A 84 1.40 2.06 13.32
N SER A 85 1.43 3.28 13.88
CA SER A 85 0.43 4.32 13.60
C SER A 85 0.38 4.66 12.10
N MET A 86 1.55 4.87 11.49
CA MET A 86 1.66 5.13 10.04
C MET A 86 1.13 3.96 9.19
N GLY A 87 1.45 2.71 9.56
CA GLY A 87 0.98 1.52 8.86
C GLY A 87 -0.55 1.36 8.93
N MET A 88 -1.16 1.68 10.06
CA MET A 88 -2.63 1.68 10.20
C MET A 88 -3.28 2.78 9.35
N SER A 89 -2.72 3.99 9.38
CA SER A 89 -3.21 5.09 8.52
C SER A 89 -3.07 4.76 7.04
N PHE A 90 -1.97 4.12 6.64
CA PHE A 90 -1.74 3.71 5.25
C PHE A 90 -2.71 2.61 4.80
N THR A 91 -3.05 1.68 5.70
CA THR A 91 -4.09 0.67 5.46
C THR A 91 -5.44 1.34 5.21
N LEU A 92 -5.83 2.32 6.03
CA LEU A 92 -7.09 3.06 5.90
C LEU A 92 -7.15 3.90 4.62
N THR A 93 -6.07 4.60 4.26
CA THR A 93 -6.04 5.41 3.02
C THR A 93 -6.11 4.51 1.79
N THR A 94 -5.38 3.41 1.78
CA THR A 94 -5.39 2.42 0.69
C THR A 94 -6.77 1.80 0.52
N LEU A 95 -7.44 1.45 1.61
CA LEU A 95 -8.80 0.91 1.58
C LEU A 95 -9.80 1.94 1.03
N LEU A 96 -9.67 3.20 1.42
CA LEU A 96 -10.55 4.28 0.96
C LEU A 96 -10.36 4.59 -0.54
N VAL A 97 -9.13 4.54 -1.04
CA VAL A 97 -8.85 4.65 -2.49
C VAL A 97 -9.45 3.47 -3.25
N THR A 98 -9.27 2.25 -2.74
CA THR A 98 -9.86 1.04 -3.33
C THR A 98 -11.38 1.11 -3.38
N TYR A 99 -12.01 1.59 -2.29
CA TYR A 99 -13.46 1.82 -2.21
C TYR A 99 -13.96 2.82 -3.25
N ARG A 100 -13.21 3.92 -3.47
CA ARG A 100 -13.52 4.89 -4.52
C ARG A 100 -13.53 4.24 -5.91
N ILE A 101 -12.50 3.45 -6.22
CA ILE A 101 -12.39 2.74 -7.51
C ILE A 101 -13.52 1.69 -7.67
N ALA A 102 -13.92 1.04 -6.57
CA ALA A 102 -15.03 0.09 -6.59
C ALA A 102 -16.37 0.78 -6.89
N ILE A 103 -16.67 1.92 -6.26
CA ILE A 103 -17.89 2.70 -6.56
C ILE A 103 -17.92 3.14 -8.02
N LEU A 104 -16.76 3.57 -8.54
CA LEU A 104 -16.54 3.93 -9.93
C LEU A 104 -16.98 2.84 -10.91
N MET A 105 -16.70 1.59 -10.58
CA MET A 105 -17.07 0.44 -11.41
C MET A 105 -18.53 -0.01 -11.23
N VAL A 106 -19.13 0.28 -10.08
CA VAL A 106 -20.45 -0.27 -9.69
C VAL A 106 -21.59 0.73 -9.94
N THR A 107 -21.31 2.04 -9.97
CA THR A 107 -22.36 3.08 -9.95
C THR A 107 -22.44 3.85 -11.27
N PRO A 108 -23.60 3.91 -11.94
CA PRO A 108 -23.78 4.70 -13.17
C PRO A 108 -23.77 6.21 -12.93
N ASP A 109 -23.42 6.97 -13.97
CA ASP A 109 -22.98 8.39 -13.96
C ASP A 109 -23.83 9.45 -13.23
N PRO A 110 -25.18 9.42 -13.19
CA PRO A 110 -25.95 10.58 -12.70
C PRO A 110 -25.77 10.87 -11.20
N VAL A 111 -25.34 9.89 -10.39
CA VAL A 111 -25.20 10.03 -8.92
C VAL A 111 -23.72 10.16 -8.49
N TYR A 112 -22.78 10.00 -9.42
CA TYR A 112 -21.35 9.85 -9.17
C TYR A 112 -20.62 11.19 -8.96
N SER A 113 -20.93 12.18 -9.80
CA SER A 113 -20.11 13.40 -9.97
C SER A 113 -19.97 14.28 -8.72
N ILE A 114 -20.97 14.28 -7.83
CA ILE A 114 -20.99 15.09 -6.60
C ILE A 114 -20.17 14.46 -5.47
N ASN A 115 -20.32 13.15 -5.26
CA ASN A 115 -19.68 12.42 -4.17
C ASN A 115 -18.17 12.28 -4.40
N GLU A 116 -17.79 12.26 -5.66
CA GLU A 116 -16.42 12.10 -6.10
C GLU A 116 -15.53 13.30 -5.87
N LYS A 117 -16.06 14.50 -6.15
CA LYS A 117 -15.35 15.73 -5.85
C LYS A 117 -15.12 15.87 -4.34
N LEU A 118 -16.12 15.52 -3.54
CA LEU A 118 -16.02 15.55 -2.09
C LEU A 118 -14.97 14.56 -1.58
N LEU A 119 -15.08 13.28 -1.96
CA LEU A 119 -14.16 12.22 -1.53
C LEU A 119 -12.72 12.48 -1.97
N SER A 120 -12.52 12.91 -3.21
CA SER A 120 -11.18 13.24 -3.74
C SER A 120 -10.55 14.42 -3.00
N THR A 121 -11.33 15.45 -2.68
CA THR A 121 -10.83 16.63 -1.94
C THR A 121 -10.46 16.26 -0.51
N VAL A 122 -11.32 15.51 0.19
CA VAL A 122 -11.08 15.04 1.56
C VAL A 122 -9.84 14.14 1.61
N LEU A 123 -9.70 13.21 0.66
CA LEU A 123 -8.55 12.33 0.55
C LEU A 123 -7.23 13.11 0.39
N LYS A 124 -7.20 14.12 -0.48
CA LYS A 124 -6.00 14.95 -0.68
C LYS A 124 -5.60 15.71 0.59
N ILE A 125 -6.58 16.31 1.27
CA ILE A 125 -6.34 17.02 2.54
C ILE A 125 -5.83 16.04 3.60
N TRP A 126 -6.44 14.86 3.70
CA TRP A 126 -6.06 13.81 4.62
C TRP A 126 -4.62 13.34 4.40
N ILE A 127 -4.27 13.01 3.15
CA ILE A 127 -2.90 12.58 2.78
C ILE A 127 -1.90 13.70 3.08
N GLY A 128 -2.24 14.95 2.79
CA GLY A 128 -1.39 16.11 3.10
C GLY A 128 -1.11 16.23 4.61
N LEU A 129 -2.14 16.15 5.45
CA LEU A 129 -2.01 16.23 6.91
C LEU A 129 -1.16 15.08 7.48
N PHE A 130 -1.39 13.85 7.02
CA PHE A 130 -0.62 12.69 7.46
C PHE A 130 0.83 12.74 6.98
N SER A 131 1.05 13.16 5.74
CA SER A 131 2.39 13.34 5.18
C SER A 131 3.16 14.39 5.98
N ILE A 132 2.58 15.57 6.22
CA ILE A 132 3.23 16.64 6.99
C ILE A 132 3.54 16.20 8.42
N SER A 133 2.59 15.57 9.11
CA SER A 133 2.79 15.05 10.46
C SER A 133 3.92 14.02 10.50
N GLY A 134 3.93 13.08 9.55
CA GLY A 134 4.98 12.08 9.43
C GLY A 134 6.36 12.68 9.10
N LEU A 135 6.41 13.66 8.20
CA LEU A 135 7.66 14.29 7.76
C LEU A 135 8.32 15.10 8.89
N LEU A 136 7.54 15.87 9.65
CA LEU A 136 8.06 16.65 10.78
C LEU A 136 8.61 15.73 11.90
N LEU A 137 7.92 14.63 12.18
CA LEU A 137 8.33 13.66 13.18
C LEU A 137 9.58 12.88 12.75
N THR A 138 9.65 12.47 11.48
CA THR A 138 10.83 11.77 10.93
C THR A 138 12.06 12.67 10.88
N LEU A 139 11.92 13.93 10.45
CA LEU A 139 13.02 14.90 10.48
C LEU A 139 13.53 15.12 11.91
N ARG A 140 12.63 15.28 12.89
CA ARG A 140 13.03 15.45 14.29
C ARG A 140 13.79 14.23 14.84
N ILE A 141 13.36 13.02 14.46
CA ILE A 141 14.04 11.78 14.84
C ILE A 141 15.40 11.67 14.14
N LEU A 142 15.48 11.94 12.83
CA LEU A 142 16.74 11.92 12.09
C LEU A 142 17.76 12.91 12.65
N ILE A 143 17.33 14.13 12.95
CA ILE A 143 18.21 15.14 13.59
C ILE A 143 18.68 14.66 14.96
N TRP A 144 17.79 14.10 15.78
CA TRP A 144 18.16 13.54 17.08
C TRP A 144 19.15 12.37 16.94
N THR A 145 18.89 11.44 16.02
CA THR A 145 19.76 10.28 15.76
C THR A 145 21.14 10.71 15.23
N ILE A 146 21.18 11.68 14.32
CA ILE A 146 22.43 12.22 13.78
C ILE A 146 23.20 12.96 14.88
N ASN A 147 22.55 13.79 15.67
CA ASN A 147 23.19 14.52 16.76
C ASN A 147 23.74 13.58 17.85
N ASP A 148 22.95 12.59 18.27
CA ASP A 148 23.40 11.56 19.21
C ASP A 148 24.61 10.78 18.66
N TYR A 149 24.57 10.42 17.38
CA TYR A 149 25.68 9.74 16.70
C TYR A 149 26.96 10.61 16.66
N TYR A 150 26.84 11.91 16.38
CA TYR A 150 27.98 12.83 16.40
C TYR A 150 28.56 13.02 17.81
N LEU A 151 27.72 13.13 18.83
CA LEU A 151 28.16 13.29 20.22
C LEU A 151 28.85 12.02 20.76
N ASN A 152 28.31 10.84 20.48
CA ASN A 152 28.95 9.57 20.85
C ASN A 152 30.32 9.38 20.16
N LYS A 153 30.45 9.85 18.91
CA LYS A 153 31.74 9.83 18.20
C LYS A 153 32.75 10.80 18.81
N GLY A 154 32.29 11.95 19.34
CA GLY A 154 33.13 12.91 20.05
C GLY A 154 33.70 12.40 21.37
N GLU A 155 32.90 11.66 22.16
CA GLU A 155 33.39 11.03 23.40
C GLU A 155 34.45 9.94 23.15
N GLY A 156 34.35 9.24 22.01
CA GLY A 156 35.34 8.25 21.58
C GLY A 156 36.72 8.85 21.27
N GLN A 157 36.78 10.09 20.75
CA GLN A 157 38.04 10.82 20.52
C GLN A 157 38.58 11.47 21.81
N SER A 158 37.70 11.98 22.68
CA SER A 158 38.10 12.59 23.96
C SER A 158 38.78 11.59 24.90
N LYS A 159 38.29 10.34 24.97
CA LYS A 159 38.95 9.27 25.74
C LYS A 159 40.31 8.86 25.18
N GLY A 160 40.52 8.94 23.86
CA GLY A 160 41.79 8.59 23.22
C GLY A 160 42.91 9.60 23.50
N ASN A 161 42.60 10.89 23.54
CA ASN A 161 43.60 11.93 23.81
C ASN A 161 44.08 11.93 25.27
N ASN A 162 43.16 11.80 26.23
CA ASN A 162 43.54 11.75 27.66
C ASN A 162 44.39 10.52 28.01
N SER A 163 44.15 9.36 27.36
CA SER A 163 44.96 8.16 27.58
C SER A 163 46.37 8.25 26.98
N THR A 164 46.55 9.09 25.95
CA THR A 164 47.84 9.27 25.27
C THR A 164 48.70 10.30 26.00
N GLU A 165 48.12 11.38 26.53
CA GLU A 165 48.85 12.36 27.36
C GLU A 165 49.31 11.76 28.69
N ASP A 166 48.50 10.93 29.35
CA ASP A 166 48.87 10.27 30.62
C ASP A 166 50.03 9.25 30.44
N SER A 167 50.11 8.62 29.27
CA SER A 167 51.21 7.70 28.91
C SER A 167 52.52 8.44 28.55
N THR A 168 52.43 9.70 28.11
CA THR A 168 53.60 10.50 27.71
C THR A 168 54.20 11.25 28.90
N LEU A 169 53.43 11.47 29.97
CA LEU A 169 53.88 12.09 31.23
C LEU A 169 54.61 11.13 32.19
N LEU A 170 54.64 9.83 31.89
CA LEU A 170 55.28 8.78 32.70
C LEU A 170 56.64 8.29 32.16
N ILE A 171 57.22 8.97 31.17
CA ILE A 171 58.58 8.74 30.65
C ILE A 171 59.44 9.97 30.94
#